data_AF-A0A7S0PHI1-F1
#
_entry.id   AF-A0A7S0PHI1-F1
#
_cell.length_a   1.000
_cell.length_b   1.000
_cell.length_c   1.000
_cell.angle_alpha   90.00
_cell.angle_beta   90.00
_cell.angle_gamma   90.00
#
_symmetry.space_group_name_H-M   'P 1'
#
loop_
_entity.id
_entity.type
_entity.pdbx_description
1 polymer ?
#
loop_
_entity_poly.entity_id
_entity_poly.type
_entity_poly.pdbx_seq_one_letter_code
_entity_poly.pdbx_strand_id
1 'polypeptide(L)'
;LLCNPGARKVVIATNIAETSLTIDGICYVIDSGFVKQKSFNARSGMESLLVTPISQAAAQQRSGRAGRTQPGKCFRLYTAWSFQHELEPNTIPEILRTNMNNVVLMLKSLGIDDLIRFDFMDAPPADTLIRALEQLYALGALNDHGELTKLGRRMAEFPLEPMLSKSVLASEKYKCTSEVLSMCSMLSVGSTIFYRPKDKEVHADTARMNFARGGGGDHMTLLRCYADWADNAEFSTQWCFENFVQVKTMRKARDIRDQLEGLCERVEVDHVVSSPDDQDSILKCVTAGFFYNTAKMGKSGDYTTIKQKKTVYIHPSSVLSKEEELPRWLLYFELTFTTKEFMRQVAPIKPHWLVEIAPHFYREEDVEDSRTKRVPKTKK
;
A
#
# COMPACT_ATOMS: atom_id res chain seq x y z
N LEU A 1 9.73 -31.67 3.69
CA LEU A 1 8.28 -31.99 3.79
C LEU A 1 8.09 -33.47 3.48
N LEU A 2 8.22 -34.34 4.49
CA LEU A 2 8.05 -35.79 4.35
C LEU A 2 6.57 -36.16 4.55
N CYS A 3 6.07 -37.14 3.79
CA CYS A 3 4.71 -37.67 3.94
C CYS A 3 4.79 -39.03 4.63
N ASN A 4 3.97 -39.25 5.67
CA ASN A 4 3.94 -40.53 6.38
C ASN A 4 3.41 -41.64 5.44
N PRO A 5 3.94 -42.87 5.54
CA PRO A 5 3.42 -44.01 4.79
C PRO A 5 1.91 -44.17 4.99
N GLY A 6 1.15 -44.30 3.90
CA GLY A 6 -0.32 -44.41 3.91
C GLY A 6 -1.10 -43.08 3.98
N ALA A 7 -0.42 -41.94 4.17
CA ALA A 7 -1.05 -40.63 4.15
C ALA A 7 -0.92 -39.94 2.78
N ARG A 8 -1.81 -38.99 2.48
CA ARG A 8 -1.71 -38.11 1.31
C ARG A 8 -1.32 -36.70 1.74
N LYS A 9 -0.27 -36.17 1.12
CA LYS A 9 0.11 -34.76 1.24
C LYS A 9 -0.84 -33.90 0.41
N VAL A 10 -1.47 -32.91 1.04
CA VAL A 10 -2.30 -31.89 0.37
C VAL A 10 -1.62 -30.55 0.52
N VAL A 11 -1.42 -29.85 -0.60
CA VAL A 11 -0.85 -28.51 -0.62
C VAL A 11 -1.92 -27.53 -1.09
N ILE A 12 -2.24 -26.54 -0.25
CA ILE A 12 -3.10 -25.42 -0.62
C ILE A 12 -2.17 -24.28 -1.03
N ALA A 13 -2.24 -23.88 -2.31
CA ALA A 13 -1.33 -22.90 -2.88
C ALA A 13 -2.07 -21.82 -3.68
N THR A 14 -1.43 -20.67 -3.81
CA THR A 14 -1.80 -19.61 -4.75
C THR A 14 -1.20 -19.89 -6.13
N ASN A 15 -1.29 -18.94 -7.05
CA ASN A 15 -0.62 -18.98 -8.35
C ASN A 15 0.92 -19.09 -8.26
N ILE A 16 1.53 -18.98 -7.07
CA ILE A 16 2.97 -19.27 -6.87
C ILE A 16 3.31 -20.72 -7.29
N ALA A 17 2.40 -21.68 -7.08
CA ALA A 17 2.60 -23.07 -7.50
C ALA A 17 2.43 -23.28 -9.02
N GLU A 18 1.90 -22.28 -9.74
CA GLU A 18 1.62 -22.36 -11.18
C GLU A 18 2.90 -22.32 -12.01
N THR A 19 3.88 -21.51 -11.61
CA THR A 19 5.14 -21.29 -12.35
C THR A 19 6.36 -21.46 -11.44
N SER A 20 6.42 -20.68 -10.36
CA SER A 20 7.64 -20.39 -9.58
C SER A 20 8.17 -21.50 -8.69
N LEU A 21 7.34 -22.48 -8.30
CA LEU A 21 7.76 -23.57 -7.41
C LEU A 21 7.40 -24.95 -7.98
N THR A 22 8.31 -25.89 -7.79
CA THR A 22 8.11 -27.30 -8.14
C THR A 22 7.98 -28.08 -6.84
N ILE A 23 6.87 -28.78 -6.66
CA ILE A 23 6.66 -29.66 -5.51
C ILE A 23 6.66 -31.09 -6.03
N ASP A 24 7.58 -31.90 -5.53
CA ASP A 24 7.69 -33.29 -5.95
C ASP A 24 6.52 -34.13 -5.43
N GLY A 25 6.15 -35.11 -6.26
CA GLY A 25 5.09 -36.09 -5.97
C GLY A 25 3.67 -35.59 -6.17
N ILE A 26 3.46 -34.43 -6.82
CA ILE A 26 2.12 -33.95 -7.15
C ILE A 26 1.56 -34.75 -8.32
N CYS A 27 0.52 -35.52 -8.06
CA CYS A 27 -0.18 -36.35 -9.06
C CYS A 27 -1.61 -35.88 -9.33
N TYR A 28 -2.14 -35.05 -8.42
CA TYR A 28 -3.51 -34.56 -8.46
C TYR A 28 -3.50 -33.05 -8.31
N VAL A 29 -4.17 -32.36 -9.21
CA VAL A 29 -4.40 -30.92 -9.14
C VAL A 29 -5.90 -30.68 -9.11
N ILE A 30 -6.36 -29.84 -8.19
CA ILE A 30 -7.73 -29.32 -8.16
C ILE A 30 -7.64 -27.85 -8.54
N ASP A 31 -8.22 -27.49 -9.68
CA ASP A 31 -8.17 -26.13 -10.22
C ASP A 31 -9.53 -25.46 -10.11
N SER A 32 -9.61 -24.42 -9.27
CA SER A 32 -10.82 -23.63 -9.09
C SER A 32 -11.11 -22.69 -10.26
N GLY A 33 -10.14 -22.46 -11.15
CA GLY A 33 -10.32 -21.54 -12.28
C GLY A 33 -10.16 -20.06 -11.93
N PHE A 34 -9.72 -19.72 -10.71
CA PHE A 34 -9.58 -18.34 -10.26
C PHE A 34 -8.16 -17.97 -9.82
N VAL A 35 -7.89 -16.68 -9.85
CA VAL A 35 -6.66 -16.05 -9.36
C VAL A 35 -6.98 -14.68 -8.77
N LYS A 36 -6.25 -14.26 -7.72
CA LYS A 36 -6.28 -12.88 -7.26
C LYS A 36 -5.27 -12.06 -8.05
N GLN A 37 -5.75 -11.00 -8.67
CA GLN A 37 -4.98 -10.19 -9.61
C GLN A 37 -5.10 -8.72 -9.27
N LYS A 38 -3.98 -7.99 -9.36
CA LYS A 38 -3.99 -6.53 -9.26
C LYS A 38 -4.64 -5.95 -10.51
N SER A 39 -5.49 -4.95 -10.28
CA SER A 39 -6.14 -4.13 -11.29
C SER A 39 -6.00 -2.68 -10.88
N PHE A 40 -5.52 -1.84 -11.80
CA PHE A 40 -5.40 -0.40 -11.60
C PHE A 40 -6.36 0.33 -12.52
N ASN A 41 -7.08 1.30 -11.97
CA ASN A 41 -7.93 2.19 -12.75
C ASN A 41 -7.32 3.60 -12.74
N ALA A 42 -6.74 4.02 -13.87
CA ALA A 42 -6.05 5.30 -14.00
C ALA A 42 -6.97 6.51 -13.73
N ARG A 43 -8.27 6.41 -14.06
CA ARG A 43 -9.21 7.51 -13.83
C ARG A 43 -9.53 7.70 -12.35
N SER A 44 -9.64 6.59 -11.61
CA SER A 44 -9.86 6.65 -10.16
C SER A 44 -8.56 6.71 -9.36
N GLY A 45 -7.41 6.41 -9.96
CA GLY A 45 -6.15 6.24 -9.25
C GLY A 45 -6.20 5.10 -8.22
N MET A 46 -7.14 4.17 -8.35
CA MET A 46 -7.33 3.09 -7.38
C MET A 46 -6.68 1.80 -7.86
N GLU A 47 -5.96 1.17 -6.95
CA GLU A 47 -5.56 -0.22 -7.08
C GLU A 47 -6.57 -1.12 -6.38
N SER A 48 -6.85 -2.28 -6.97
CA SER A 48 -7.75 -3.26 -6.37
C SER A 48 -7.25 -4.66 -6.65
N LEU A 49 -7.35 -5.52 -5.65
CA LEU A 49 -7.01 -6.93 -5.77
C LEU A 49 -8.30 -7.73 -6.02
N LEU A 50 -8.58 -8.00 -7.29
CA LEU A 50 -9.81 -8.65 -7.73
C LEU A 50 -9.60 -10.15 -7.92
N VAL A 51 -10.58 -10.95 -7.52
CA VAL A 51 -10.63 -12.35 -7.91
C VAL A 51 -11.15 -12.40 -9.33
N THR A 52 -10.35 -12.92 -10.25
CA THR A 52 -10.64 -13.00 -11.68
C THR A 52 -10.50 -14.44 -12.16
N PRO A 53 -11.21 -14.83 -13.23
CA PRO A 53 -10.95 -16.09 -13.92
C PRO A 53 -9.50 -16.15 -14.42
N ILE A 54 -8.93 -17.35 -14.46
CA ILE A 54 -7.60 -17.58 -15.04
C ILE A 54 -7.65 -17.62 -16.57
N SER A 55 -6.50 -17.46 -17.22
CA SER A 55 -6.38 -17.72 -18.65
C SER A 55 -6.31 -19.21 -18.96
N GLN A 56 -6.56 -19.59 -20.22
CA GLN A 56 -6.36 -20.95 -20.71
C GLN A 56 -4.90 -21.38 -20.53
N ALA A 57 -3.94 -20.49 -20.82
CA ALA A 57 -2.53 -20.74 -20.57
C ALA A 57 -2.24 -21.07 -19.10
N ALA A 58 -2.79 -20.30 -18.15
CA ALA A 58 -2.64 -20.54 -16.72
C ALA A 58 -3.28 -21.88 -16.28
N ALA A 59 -4.48 -22.17 -16.76
CA ALA A 59 -5.15 -23.45 -16.52
C ALA A 59 -4.31 -24.65 -17.03
N GLN A 60 -3.67 -24.49 -18.19
CA GLN A 60 -2.81 -25.50 -18.76
C GLN A 60 -1.53 -25.70 -17.93
N GLN A 61 -0.91 -24.60 -17.46
CA GLN A 61 0.24 -24.64 -16.55
C GLN A 61 -0.10 -25.35 -15.24
N ARG A 62 -1.27 -25.07 -14.66
CA ARG A 62 -1.77 -25.74 -13.45
C ARG A 62 -1.94 -27.24 -13.68
N SER A 63 -2.59 -27.65 -14.78
CA SER A 63 -2.72 -29.08 -15.10
C SER A 63 -1.38 -29.76 -15.33
N GLY A 64 -0.40 -29.05 -15.92
CA GLY A 64 0.95 -29.56 -16.14
C GLY A 64 1.69 -29.92 -14.85
N ARG A 65 1.31 -29.35 -13.70
CA ARG A 65 1.92 -29.67 -12.40
C ARG A 65 1.63 -31.11 -11.95
N ALA A 66 0.51 -31.70 -12.36
CA ALA A 66 0.17 -33.08 -12.03
C ALA A 66 0.98 -34.12 -12.83
N GLY A 67 1.54 -33.74 -13.98
CA GLY A 67 2.16 -34.66 -14.94
C GLY A 67 3.69 -34.67 -14.93
N ARG A 68 4.34 -34.13 -13.91
CA ARG A 68 5.81 -33.92 -13.93
C ARG A 68 6.64 -35.17 -13.65
N THR A 69 6.25 -35.94 -12.65
CA THR A 69 7.01 -37.12 -12.21
C THR A 69 6.38 -38.43 -12.65
N GLN A 70 5.07 -38.43 -12.86
CA GLN A 70 4.29 -39.59 -13.26
C GLN A 70 2.94 -39.15 -13.86
N PRO A 71 2.17 -40.05 -14.50
CA PRO A 71 0.83 -39.74 -14.98
C PRO A 71 -0.05 -39.18 -13.85
N GLY A 72 -0.62 -38.00 -14.07
CA GLY A 72 -1.46 -37.29 -13.09
C GLY A 72 -2.85 -36.97 -13.62
N LYS A 73 -3.70 -36.47 -12.72
CA LYS A 73 -5.06 -36.00 -13.03
C LYS A 73 -5.25 -34.55 -12.59
N CYS A 74 -5.89 -33.76 -13.45
CA CYS A 74 -6.32 -32.41 -13.12
C CYS A 74 -7.85 -32.36 -13.09
N PHE A 75 -8.41 -31.93 -11.96
CA PHE A 75 -9.83 -31.73 -11.76
C PHE A 75 -10.12 -30.24 -11.86
N ARG A 76 -10.69 -29.81 -12.98
CA ARG A 76 -11.14 -28.43 -13.19
C ARG A 76 -12.56 -28.29 -12.64
N LEU A 77 -12.80 -27.30 -11.78
CA LEU A 77 -14.11 -27.04 -11.16
C LEU A 77 -15.03 -26.19 -12.06
N TYR A 78 -14.80 -26.23 -13.37
CA TYR A 78 -15.52 -25.50 -14.40
C TYR A 78 -15.71 -26.40 -15.63
N THR A 79 -16.68 -26.06 -16.48
CA THR A 79 -17.05 -26.91 -17.61
C THR A 79 -15.99 -26.85 -18.73
N ALA A 80 -15.95 -27.88 -19.57
CA ALA A 80 -15.15 -27.85 -20.79
C ALA A 80 -15.56 -26.69 -21.72
N TRP A 81 -16.85 -26.33 -21.71
CA TRP A 81 -17.36 -25.20 -22.47
C TRP A 81 -16.77 -23.88 -21.98
N SER A 82 -16.80 -23.63 -20.66
CA SER A 82 -16.19 -22.46 -20.02
C SER A 82 -14.70 -22.34 -20.33
N PHE A 83 -13.96 -23.45 -20.26
CA PHE A 83 -12.54 -23.46 -20.62
C PHE A 83 -12.27 -23.00 -22.06
N GLN A 84 -13.13 -23.40 -23.00
CA GLN A 84 -12.94 -23.13 -24.43
C GLN A 84 -13.48 -21.76 -24.87
N HIS A 85 -14.55 -21.26 -24.23
CA HIS A 85 -15.30 -20.09 -24.71
C HIS A 85 -15.34 -18.91 -23.74
N GLU A 86 -15.16 -19.11 -22.42
CA GLU A 86 -15.21 -18.03 -21.43
C GLU A 86 -13.83 -17.56 -20.96
N LEU A 87 -12.83 -18.46 -20.95
CA LEU A 87 -11.48 -18.10 -20.51
C LEU A 87 -10.67 -17.46 -21.64
N GLU A 88 -10.03 -16.33 -21.33
CA GLU A 88 -9.07 -15.68 -22.22
C GLU A 88 -7.88 -16.60 -22.52
N PRO A 89 -7.32 -16.58 -23.74
CA PRO A 89 -6.22 -17.48 -24.12
C PRO A 89 -4.97 -17.24 -23.26
N ASN A 90 -4.64 -15.98 -23.03
CA ASN A 90 -3.43 -15.55 -22.32
C ASN A 90 -3.76 -14.61 -21.15
N THR A 91 -2.87 -14.58 -20.16
CA THR A 91 -3.00 -13.64 -19.03
C THR A 91 -2.58 -12.25 -19.47
N ILE A 92 -3.38 -11.24 -19.12
CA ILE A 92 -3.05 -9.84 -19.40
C ILE A 92 -1.73 -9.46 -18.70
N PRO A 93 -0.74 -8.88 -19.43
CA PRO A 93 0.53 -8.42 -18.87
C PRO A 93 0.37 -7.48 -17.68
N GLU A 94 1.31 -7.53 -16.73
CA GLU A 94 1.27 -6.70 -15.51
C GLU A 94 1.33 -5.19 -15.82
N ILE A 95 2.13 -4.79 -16.81
CA ILE A 95 2.30 -3.40 -17.23
C ILE A 95 0.98 -2.72 -17.66
N LEU A 96 0.00 -3.49 -18.12
CA LEU A 96 -1.30 -2.97 -18.55
C LEU A 96 -2.30 -2.77 -17.40
N ARG A 97 -1.97 -3.24 -16.20
CA ARG A 97 -2.94 -3.39 -15.09
C ARG A 97 -2.42 -2.96 -13.72
N THR A 98 -1.23 -2.36 -13.65
CA THR A 98 -0.65 -1.81 -12.42
C THR A 98 -0.41 -0.31 -12.53
N ASN A 99 -0.22 0.34 -11.37
CA ASN A 99 0.27 1.71 -11.34
C ASN A 99 1.70 1.79 -11.91
N MET A 100 1.96 2.82 -12.71
CA MET A 100 3.22 3.04 -13.41
C MET A 100 4.14 4.06 -12.73
N ASN A 101 3.76 4.63 -11.58
CA ASN A 101 4.54 5.64 -10.86
C ASN A 101 6.02 5.24 -10.66
N ASN A 102 6.25 4.05 -10.11
CA ASN A 102 7.60 3.52 -9.87
C ASN A 102 8.36 3.25 -11.17
N VAL A 103 7.69 2.67 -12.17
CA VAL A 103 8.30 2.36 -13.47
C VAL A 103 8.69 3.65 -14.19
N VAL A 104 7.83 4.66 -14.19
CA VAL A 104 8.11 5.96 -14.82
C VAL A 104 9.27 6.68 -14.14
N LEU A 105 9.31 6.67 -12.80
CA LEU A 105 10.43 7.26 -12.05
C LEU A 105 11.76 6.56 -12.38
N MET A 106 11.75 5.22 -12.47
CA MET A 106 12.92 4.42 -12.85
C MET A 106 13.35 4.67 -14.30
N LEU A 107 12.42 4.69 -15.26
CA LEU A 107 12.76 4.98 -16.66
C LEU A 107 13.38 6.37 -16.81
N LYS A 108 12.85 7.36 -16.08
CA LYS A 108 13.39 8.72 -16.05
C LYS A 108 14.76 8.79 -15.38
N SER A 109 15.03 8.00 -14.32
CA SER A 109 16.37 7.94 -13.70
C SER A 109 17.42 7.28 -14.61
N LEU A 110 16.99 6.39 -15.51
CA LEU A 110 17.84 5.80 -16.56
C LEU A 110 18.09 6.76 -17.76
N GLY A 111 17.47 7.94 -17.78
CA GLY A 111 17.62 8.92 -18.87
C GLY A 111 16.70 8.67 -20.07
N ILE A 112 15.61 7.91 -19.88
CA ILE A 112 14.61 7.68 -20.91
C ILE A 112 13.53 8.76 -20.81
N ASP A 113 13.57 9.73 -21.72
CA ASP A 113 12.66 10.86 -21.69
C ASP A 113 11.35 10.66 -22.46
N ASP A 114 11.42 10.02 -23.63
CA ASP A 114 10.26 9.72 -24.46
C ASP A 114 9.64 8.37 -24.08
N LEU A 115 8.77 8.43 -23.07
CA LEU A 115 8.05 7.25 -22.58
C LEU A 115 6.97 6.76 -23.55
N ILE A 116 6.51 7.61 -24.47
CA ILE A 116 5.43 7.26 -25.41
C ILE A 116 5.99 6.40 -26.55
N ARG A 117 7.20 6.72 -27.02
CA ARG A 117 7.89 5.97 -28.07
C ARG A 117 8.87 4.92 -27.55
N PHE A 118 8.90 4.71 -26.23
CA PHE A 118 9.71 3.65 -25.66
C PHE A 118 9.22 2.28 -26.13
N ASP A 119 10.17 1.40 -26.49
CA ASP A 119 9.89 0.10 -27.08
C ASP A 119 9.45 -0.93 -26.03
N PHE A 120 8.23 -0.76 -25.53
CA PHE A 120 7.58 -1.74 -24.67
C PHE A 120 7.11 -2.95 -25.49
N MET A 121 7.33 -4.16 -24.98
CA MET A 121 6.74 -5.38 -25.55
C MET A 121 5.21 -5.27 -25.64
N ASP A 122 4.59 -4.80 -24.57
CA ASP A 122 3.18 -4.41 -24.50
C ASP A 122 3.11 -2.99 -23.92
N ALA A 123 2.72 -2.02 -24.75
CA ALA A 123 2.71 -0.62 -24.34
C ALA A 123 1.59 -0.34 -23.31
N PRO A 124 1.89 0.29 -22.16
CA PRO A 124 0.88 0.68 -21.18
C PRO A 124 -0.11 1.70 -21.78
N PRO A 125 -1.35 1.76 -21.27
CA PRO A 125 -2.29 2.80 -21.68
C PRO A 125 -1.72 4.21 -21.44
N ALA A 126 -1.85 5.09 -22.42
CA ALA A 126 -1.33 6.46 -22.35
C ALA A 126 -1.88 7.23 -21.12
N ASP A 127 -3.14 7.02 -20.76
CA ASP A 127 -3.76 7.60 -19.57
C ASP A 127 -2.98 7.25 -18.29
N THR A 128 -2.52 6.01 -18.15
CA THR A 128 -1.74 5.55 -16.99
C THR A 128 -0.39 6.25 -16.92
N LEU A 129 0.29 6.42 -18.06
CA LEU A 129 1.57 7.14 -18.14
C LEU A 129 1.39 8.63 -17.78
N ILE A 130 0.35 9.28 -18.33
CA ILE A 130 0.05 10.69 -18.05
C ILE A 130 -0.24 10.88 -16.56
N ARG A 131 -1.03 9.99 -15.94
CA ARG A 131 -1.31 10.07 -14.49
C ARG A 131 -0.03 9.91 -13.65
N ALA A 132 0.85 8.99 -14.04
CA ALA A 132 2.11 8.79 -13.34
C ALA A 132 3.02 10.03 -13.44
N LEU A 133 3.14 10.62 -14.63
CA LEU A 133 3.90 11.87 -14.84
C LEU A 133 3.33 13.02 -14.02
N GLU A 134 2.01 13.22 -14.01
CA GLU A 134 1.36 14.25 -13.20
C GLU A 134 1.61 14.06 -11.70
N GLN A 135 1.57 12.82 -11.20
CA GLN A 135 1.79 12.54 -9.79
C GLN A 135 3.25 12.78 -9.41
N LEU A 136 4.20 12.34 -10.24
CA LEU A 136 5.63 12.58 -10.02
C LEU A 136 5.99 14.07 -10.10
N TYR A 137 5.37 14.81 -11.02
CA TYR A 137 5.46 16.27 -11.07
C TYR A 137 4.92 16.91 -9.79
N ALA A 138 3.72 16.50 -9.34
CA ALA A 138 3.14 17.01 -8.09
C ALA A 138 4.03 16.73 -6.86
N LEU A 139 4.67 15.56 -6.79
CA LEU A 139 5.62 15.21 -5.72
C LEU A 139 6.92 16.03 -5.76
N GLY A 140 7.17 16.74 -6.87
CA GLY A 140 8.40 17.48 -7.15
C GLY A 140 9.54 16.59 -7.67
N ALA A 141 9.24 15.35 -8.07
CA ALA A 141 10.23 14.46 -8.65
C ALA A 141 10.59 14.87 -10.09
N LEU A 142 9.64 15.50 -10.80
CA LEU A 142 9.84 16.05 -12.15
C LEU A 142 9.68 17.57 -12.15
N ASN A 143 10.38 18.27 -13.06
CA ASN A 143 10.20 19.70 -13.32
C ASN A 143 9.14 19.96 -14.41
N ASP A 144 8.89 21.23 -14.74
CA ASP A 144 7.92 21.66 -15.78
C ASP A 144 8.24 21.11 -17.18
N HIS A 145 9.50 20.75 -17.43
CA HIS A 145 9.97 20.15 -18.68
C HIS A 145 9.87 18.62 -18.68
N GLY A 146 9.43 18.00 -17.57
CA GLY A 146 9.33 16.56 -17.43
C GLY A 146 10.68 15.86 -17.17
N GLU A 147 11.69 16.60 -16.76
CA GLU A 147 13.02 16.10 -16.42
C GLU A 147 13.14 15.80 -14.91
N LEU A 148 14.01 14.87 -14.56
CA LEU A 148 14.19 14.42 -13.18
C LEU A 148 14.92 15.49 -12.33
N THR A 149 14.27 15.94 -11.25
CA THR A 149 14.83 16.91 -10.32
C THR A 149 15.87 16.25 -9.39
N LYS A 150 16.62 17.06 -8.62
CA LYS A 150 17.51 16.54 -7.56
C LYS A 150 16.73 15.69 -6.55
N LEU A 151 15.52 16.12 -6.20
CA LEU A 151 14.64 15.36 -5.33
C LEU A 151 14.22 14.04 -6.00
N GLY A 152 13.80 14.07 -7.27
CA GLY A 152 13.43 12.88 -8.03
C GLY A 152 14.56 11.85 -8.12
N ARG A 153 15.80 12.30 -8.28
CA ARG A 153 16.99 11.43 -8.25
C ARG A 153 17.16 10.75 -6.89
N ARG A 154 17.09 11.52 -5.79
CA ARG A 154 17.12 10.93 -4.43
C ARG A 154 15.96 9.96 -4.20
N MET A 155 14.77 10.24 -4.74
CA MET A 155 13.61 9.34 -4.61
C MET A 155 13.81 8.01 -5.33
N ALA A 156 14.49 8.01 -6.48
CA ALA A 156 14.75 6.82 -7.30
C ALA A 156 15.75 5.83 -6.67
N GLU A 157 16.57 6.28 -5.71
CA GLU A 157 17.49 5.41 -4.97
C GLU A 157 16.76 4.47 -3.98
N PHE A 158 15.54 4.82 -3.59
CA PHE A 158 14.74 4.01 -2.66
C PHE A 158 13.86 3.01 -3.43
N PRO A 159 13.84 1.71 -3.04
CA PRO A 159 12.95 0.70 -3.60
C PRO A 159 11.53 0.80 -3.01
N LEU A 160 10.99 2.01 -2.93
CA LEU A 160 9.67 2.33 -2.36
C LEU A 160 8.79 3.03 -3.40
N GLU A 161 7.48 3.04 -3.17
CA GLU A 161 6.57 3.91 -3.91
C GLU A 161 6.99 5.39 -3.78
N PRO A 162 6.82 6.23 -4.81
CA PRO A 162 7.40 7.58 -4.80
C PRO A 162 6.83 8.45 -3.68
N MET A 163 5.60 8.20 -3.26
CA MET A 163 4.98 8.85 -2.09
C MET A 163 5.72 8.52 -0.79
N LEU A 164 6.11 7.26 -0.58
CA LEU A 164 6.90 6.85 0.59
C LEU A 164 8.32 7.42 0.53
N SER A 165 8.99 7.34 -0.63
CA SER A 165 10.33 7.93 -0.82
C SER A 165 10.32 9.43 -0.53
N LYS A 166 9.27 10.14 -0.96
CA LYS A 166 9.08 11.56 -0.65
C LYS A 166 8.91 11.82 0.84
N SER A 167 8.16 10.96 1.56
CA SER A 167 8.00 11.08 3.01
C SER A 167 9.32 10.87 3.76
N VAL A 168 10.13 9.89 3.35
CA VAL A 168 11.47 9.68 3.91
C VAL A 168 12.34 10.91 3.68
N LEU A 169 12.39 11.45 2.46
CA LEU A 169 13.18 12.66 2.19
C LEU A 169 12.67 13.91 2.90
N ALA A 170 11.36 14.03 3.13
CA ALA A 170 10.78 15.13 3.90
C ALA A 170 11.15 15.10 5.39
N SER A 171 11.50 13.92 5.92
CA SER A 171 11.88 13.75 7.32
C SER A 171 13.15 14.52 7.70
N GLU A 172 14.03 14.79 6.73
CA GLU A 172 15.21 15.65 6.90
C GLU A 172 14.83 17.07 7.39
N LYS A 173 13.72 17.63 6.86
CA LYS A 173 13.23 18.97 7.22
C LYS A 173 12.62 19.00 8.62
N TYR A 174 11.91 17.94 9.00
CA TYR A 174 11.14 17.86 10.24
C TYR A 174 11.86 17.10 11.37
N LYS A 175 13.09 16.63 11.12
CA LYS A 175 13.99 15.99 12.10
C LYS A 175 13.39 14.75 12.79
N CYS A 176 12.74 13.89 12.00
CA CYS A 176 12.13 12.64 12.50
C CYS A 176 12.39 11.45 11.57
N THR A 177 13.62 11.34 11.08
CA THR A 177 14.00 10.33 10.08
C THR A 177 13.80 8.91 10.62
N SER A 178 14.26 8.61 11.84
CA SER A 178 14.18 7.26 12.42
C SER A 178 12.73 6.76 12.53
N GLU A 179 11.81 7.64 12.95
CA GLU A 179 10.39 7.31 13.06
C GLU A 179 9.74 7.11 11.69
N VAL A 180 10.06 7.98 10.72
CA VAL A 180 9.52 7.88 9.36
C VAL A 180 10.01 6.62 8.65
N LEU A 181 11.27 6.21 8.85
CA LEU A 181 11.81 4.95 8.33
C LEU A 181 11.07 3.74 8.89
N SER A 182 10.86 3.72 10.21
CA SER A 182 10.12 2.64 10.89
C SER A 182 8.66 2.59 10.39
N MET A 183 8.01 3.74 10.24
CA MET A 183 6.66 3.83 9.70
C MET A 183 6.57 3.36 8.24
N CYS A 184 7.47 3.80 7.36
CA CYS A 184 7.50 3.39 5.95
C CYS A 184 7.72 1.87 5.81
N SER A 185 8.56 1.31 6.67
CA SER A 185 8.83 -0.13 6.70
C SER A 185 7.59 -0.93 7.11
N MET A 186 6.87 -0.44 8.12
CA MET A 186 5.61 -1.05 8.58
C MET A 186 4.49 -0.92 7.54
N LEU A 187 4.39 0.20 6.83
CA LEU A 187 3.43 0.37 5.73
C LEU A 187 3.75 -0.59 4.56
N SER A 188 5.03 -0.81 4.26
CA SER A 188 5.48 -1.67 3.14
C SER A 188 5.14 -3.15 3.33
N VAL A 189 5.02 -3.63 4.57
CA VAL A 189 4.58 -5.01 4.87
C VAL A 189 3.05 -5.16 4.94
N GLY A 190 2.32 -4.03 4.96
CA GLY A 190 0.87 -3.96 4.84
C GLY A 190 0.08 -4.42 6.08
N SER A 191 -1.24 -4.59 5.91
CA SER A 191 -2.18 -4.88 7.01
C SER A 191 -2.10 -6.30 7.59
N THR A 192 -1.08 -7.08 7.24
CA THR A 192 -0.89 -8.46 7.73
C THR A 192 -0.18 -8.53 9.07
N ILE A 193 0.22 -7.40 9.63
CA ILE A 193 0.94 -7.30 10.92
C ILE A 193 0.07 -7.83 12.07
N PHE A 194 -1.18 -7.36 12.16
CA PHE A 194 -2.09 -7.74 13.24
C PHE A 194 -2.87 -9.01 12.87
N TYR A 195 -2.81 -10.02 13.73
CA TYR A 195 -3.56 -11.26 13.61
C TYR A 195 -4.78 -11.23 14.53
N ARG A 196 -5.96 -11.62 14.02
CA ARG A 196 -7.22 -11.60 14.76
C ARG A 196 -7.85 -13.00 14.76
N PRO A 197 -7.47 -13.89 15.69
CA PRO A 197 -8.10 -15.20 15.85
C PRO A 197 -9.58 -15.06 16.23
N LYS A 198 -10.46 -15.89 15.66
CA LYS A 198 -11.91 -15.84 15.91
C LYS A 198 -12.29 -16.12 17.36
N ASP A 199 -11.49 -16.91 18.06
CA ASP A 199 -11.67 -17.26 19.48
C ASP A 199 -11.16 -16.17 20.44
N LYS A 200 -10.31 -15.25 19.97
CA LYS A 200 -9.65 -14.21 20.80
C LYS A 200 -9.80 -12.81 20.24
N GLU A 201 -10.89 -12.54 19.51
CA GLU A 201 -11.11 -11.27 18.82
C GLU A 201 -11.01 -10.06 19.77
N VAL A 202 -11.65 -10.14 20.94
CA VAL A 202 -11.66 -9.06 21.94
C VAL A 202 -10.26 -8.76 22.46
N HIS A 203 -9.45 -9.80 22.71
CA HIS A 203 -8.08 -9.65 23.20
C HIS A 203 -7.16 -9.04 22.13
N ALA A 204 -7.28 -9.51 20.88
CA ALA A 204 -6.54 -8.96 19.75
C ALA A 204 -6.92 -7.49 19.48
N ASP A 205 -8.21 -7.16 19.54
CA ASP A 205 -8.70 -5.79 19.37
C ASP A 205 -8.21 -4.87 20.51
N THR A 206 -8.13 -5.38 21.75
CA THR A 206 -7.63 -4.63 22.91
C THR A 206 -6.12 -4.38 22.82
N ALA A 207 -5.34 -5.41 22.47
CA ALA A 207 -3.89 -5.27 22.24
C ALA A 207 -3.61 -4.23 21.15
N ARG A 208 -4.37 -4.28 20.05
CA ARG A 208 -4.24 -3.29 18.98
C ARG A 208 -4.61 -1.87 19.43
N MET A 209 -5.66 -1.72 20.24
CA MET A 209 -6.03 -0.41 20.79
C MET A 209 -5.01 0.15 21.76
N ASN A 210 -4.22 -0.69 22.42
CA ASN A 210 -3.13 -0.21 23.27
C ASN A 210 -2.08 0.56 22.46
N PHE A 211 -1.76 0.10 21.23
CA PHE A 211 -0.87 0.84 20.32
C PHE A 211 -1.50 2.11 19.74
N ALA A 212 -2.84 2.19 19.70
CA ALA A 212 -3.55 3.37 19.26
C ALA A 212 -3.64 4.46 20.35
N ARG A 213 -3.28 4.14 21.60
CA ARG A 213 -3.24 5.12 22.70
C ARG A 213 -2.29 6.25 22.33
N GLY A 214 -2.78 7.49 22.39
CA GLY A 214 -2.05 8.69 21.95
C GLY A 214 -2.52 9.27 20.61
N GLY A 215 -3.48 8.63 19.93
CA GLY A 215 -4.06 9.16 18.70
C GLY A 215 -3.11 9.10 17.50
N GLY A 216 -3.40 9.88 16.45
CA GLY A 216 -2.57 9.90 15.23
C GLY A 216 -2.88 8.79 14.20
N GLY A 217 -3.95 8.03 14.44
CA GLY A 217 -4.48 7.04 13.50
C GLY A 217 -3.60 5.79 13.30
N ASP A 218 -3.83 5.12 12.18
CA ASP A 218 -3.17 3.84 11.88
C ASP A 218 -1.65 3.99 11.70
N HIS A 219 -1.20 5.12 11.13
CA HIS A 219 0.22 5.39 10.90
C HIS A 219 1.01 5.41 12.21
N MET A 220 0.53 6.16 13.20
CA MET A 220 1.16 6.22 14.53
C MET A 220 0.99 4.91 15.31
N THR A 221 -0.12 4.20 15.12
CA THR A 221 -0.32 2.87 15.70
C THR A 221 0.74 1.88 15.21
N LEU A 222 1.05 1.90 13.91
CA LEU A 222 2.10 1.05 13.32
C LEU A 222 3.49 1.42 13.85
N LEU A 223 3.77 2.73 13.96
CA LEU A 223 5.04 3.21 14.51
C LEU A 223 5.23 2.77 15.97
N ARG A 224 4.23 2.98 16.83
CA ARG A 224 4.29 2.56 18.25
C ARG A 224 4.43 1.05 18.40
N CYS A 225 3.72 0.28 17.57
CA CYS A 225 3.87 -1.18 17.55
C CYS A 225 5.30 -1.61 17.20
N TYR A 226 5.96 -0.93 16.26
CA TYR A 226 7.36 -1.20 15.93
C TYR A 226 8.31 -0.77 17.05
N ALA A 227 8.14 0.44 17.60
CA ALA A 227 8.95 0.97 18.69
C ALA A 227 8.87 0.09 19.94
N ASP A 228 7.66 -0.32 20.35
CA ASP A 228 7.49 -1.24 21.49
C ASP A 228 8.17 -2.59 21.24
N TRP A 229 8.14 -3.10 20.00
CA TRP A 229 8.78 -4.35 19.67
C TRP A 229 10.32 -4.25 19.64
N ALA A 230 10.85 -3.15 19.10
CA ALA A 230 12.28 -2.94 18.94
C ALA A 230 12.94 -2.52 20.26
N ASP A 231 12.40 -1.49 20.92
CA ASP A 231 13.06 -0.81 22.04
C ASP A 231 12.71 -1.45 23.38
N ASN A 232 11.44 -1.82 23.59
CA ASN A 232 10.97 -2.36 24.88
C ASN A 232 11.06 -3.89 24.95
N ALA A 233 10.94 -4.57 23.81
CA ALA A 233 10.86 -6.03 23.75
C ALA A 233 12.08 -6.69 23.10
N GLU A 234 13.10 -5.92 22.69
CA GLU A 234 14.35 -6.42 22.08
C GLU A 234 14.11 -7.43 20.94
N PHE A 235 13.15 -7.14 20.07
CA PHE A 235 12.73 -8.02 18.96
C PHE A 235 12.18 -9.39 19.39
N SER A 236 11.62 -9.47 20.61
CA SER A 236 11.10 -10.71 21.18
C SER A 236 10.00 -11.34 20.34
N THR A 237 10.15 -12.65 20.11
CA THR A 237 9.13 -13.47 19.45
C THR A 237 7.94 -13.70 20.37
N GLN A 238 8.16 -13.83 21.68
CA GLN A 238 7.12 -14.02 22.68
C GLN A 238 6.21 -12.79 22.76
N TRP A 239 6.80 -11.59 22.74
CA TRP A 239 6.05 -10.32 22.74
C TRP A 239 5.08 -10.23 21.55
N CYS A 240 5.51 -10.67 20.37
CA CYS A 240 4.64 -10.70 19.20
C CYS A 240 3.42 -11.62 19.41
N PHE A 241 3.61 -12.80 20.01
CA PHE A 241 2.51 -13.72 20.28
C PHE A 241 1.52 -13.14 21.29
N GLU A 242 2.00 -12.51 22.35
CA GLU A 242 1.18 -11.90 23.40
C GLU A 242 0.38 -10.70 22.88
N ASN A 243 0.95 -9.93 21.93
CA ASN A 243 0.33 -8.75 21.34
C ASN A 243 -0.42 -9.02 20.03
N PHE A 244 -0.61 -10.28 19.64
CA PHE A 244 -1.28 -10.69 18.40
C PHE A 244 -0.65 -10.10 17.13
N VAL A 245 0.68 -10.00 17.12
CA VAL A 245 1.49 -9.49 16.01
C VAL A 245 2.18 -10.65 15.28
N GLN A 246 2.23 -10.60 13.95
CA GLN A 246 2.88 -11.64 13.15
C GLN A 246 4.40 -11.45 13.12
N VAL A 247 5.13 -12.35 13.79
CA VAL A 247 6.60 -12.36 13.89
C VAL A 247 7.27 -12.29 12.52
N LYS A 248 6.80 -13.08 11.54
CA LYS A 248 7.39 -13.11 10.19
C LYS A 248 7.29 -11.76 9.48
N THR A 249 6.16 -11.08 9.66
CA THR A 249 5.89 -9.78 9.07
C THR A 249 6.75 -8.69 9.74
N MET A 250 6.90 -8.73 11.07
CA MET A 250 7.77 -7.80 11.81
C MET A 250 9.25 -7.94 11.44
N ARG A 251 9.74 -9.19 11.30
CA ARG A 251 11.11 -9.44 10.82
C ARG A 251 11.34 -8.85 9.44
N LYS A 252 10.39 -9.05 8.52
CA LYS A 252 10.46 -8.43 7.19
C LYS A 252 10.43 -6.89 7.27
N ALA A 253 9.65 -6.31 8.17
CA ALA A 253 9.62 -4.86 8.38
C ALA A 253 10.98 -4.35 8.89
N ARG A 254 11.62 -5.07 9.81
CA ARG A 254 12.99 -4.78 10.25
C ARG A 254 13.98 -4.86 9.09
N ASP A 255 13.96 -5.93 8.30
CA ASP A 255 14.86 -6.08 7.14
C ASP A 255 14.71 -4.91 6.16
N ILE A 256 13.48 -4.45 5.92
CA ILE A 256 13.20 -3.27 5.08
C ILE A 256 13.77 -2.00 5.74
N ARG A 257 13.57 -1.81 7.05
CA ARG A 257 14.07 -0.65 7.79
C ARG A 257 15.60 -0.57 7.71
N ASP A 258 16.29 -1.67 7.98
CA ASP A 258 17.75 -1.77 7.94
C ASP A 258 18.28 -1.47 6.52
N GLN A 259 17.56 -1.93 5.47
CA GLN A 259 17.88 -1.56 4.08
C GLN A 259 17.69 -0.07 3.81
N LEU A 260 16.61 0.53 4.31
CA LEU A 260 16.35 1.96 4.11
C LEU A 260 17.36 2.83 4.85
N GLU A 261 17.82 2.44 6.04
CA GLU A 261 18.91 3.14 6.75
C GLU A 261 20.20 3.17 5.91
N GLY A 262 20.61 2.03 5.35
CA GLY A 262 21.78 1.98 4.46
C GLY A 262 21.60 2.77 3.15
N LEU A 263 20.38 2.96 2.67
CA LEU A 263 20.09 3.81 1.52
C LEU A 263 20.06 5.30 1.88
N CYS A 264 19.63 5.66 3.09
CA CYS A 264 19.69 7.03 3.60
C CYS A 264 21.12 7.58 3.58
N GLU A 265 22.12 6.76 3.90
CA GLU A 265 23.54 7.15 3.80
C GLU A 265 23.93 7.55 2.37
N ARG A 266 23.43 6.84 1.35
CA ARG A 266 23.72 7.13 -0.06
C ARG A 266 23.10 8.43 -0.55
N VAL A 267 21.92 8.76 -0.04
CA VAL A 267 21.19 9.98 -0.40
C VAL A 267 21.48 11.14 0.56
N GLU A 268 22.47 11.01 1.44
CA GLU A 268 22.90 12.01 2.42
C GLU A 268 21.76 12.48 3.35
N VAL A 269 20.88 11.55 3.76
CA VAL A 269 19.87 11.79 4.80
C VAL A 269 20.39 11.23 6.12
N ASP A 270 20.46 12.06 7.16
CA ASP A 270 20.79 11.61 8.50
C ASP A 270 19.65 10.76 9.08
N HIS A 271 19.89 9.45 9.18
CA HIS A 271 18.93 8.45 9.63
C HIS A 271 18.83 8.33 11.15
N VAL A 272 19.77 8.93 11.89
CA VAL A 272 19.83 8.85 13.37
C VAL A 272 18.95 9.91 14.02
N VAL A 273 18.57 10.95 13.27
CA VAL A 273 17.70 12.02 13.77
C VAL A 273 16.34 11.45 14.17
N SER A 274 15.98 11.66 15.44
CA SER A 274 14.80 11.10 16.10
C SER A 274 14.08 12.20 16.87
N SER A 275 12.75 12.18 16.79
CA SER A 275 11.83 13.06 17.53
C SER A 275 10.52 12.33 17.80
N PRO A 276 10.52 11.31 18.67
CA PRO A 276 9.41 10.36 18.81
C PRO A 276 8.14 10.99 19.39
N ASP A 277 8.30 12.04 20.21
CA ASP A 277 7.19 12.76 20.84
C ASP A 277 6.53 13.78 19.91
N ASP A 278 7.19 14.16 18.80
CA ASP A 278 6.65 15.13 17.84
C ASP A 278 5.82 14.45 16.74
N GLN A 279 4.64 14.00 17.15
CA GLN A 279 3.66 13.39 16.25
C GLN A 279 3.29 14.30 15.06
N ASP A 280 3.23 15.61 15.27
CA ASP A 280 2.88 16.56 14.21
C ASP A 280 3.95 16.56 13.11
N SER A 281 5.23 16.61 13.49
CA SER A 281 6.35 16.53 12.53
C SER A 281 6.36 15.22 11.76
N ILE A 282 6.15 14.09 12.43
CA ILE A 282 6.05 12.77 11.77
C ILE A 282 4.89 12.75 10.76
N LEU A 283 3.70 13.21 11.16
CA LEU A 283 2.54 13.25 10.28
C LEU A 283 2.69 14.27 9.14
N LYS A 284 3.43 15.37 9.34
CA LYS A 284 3.80 16.30 8.26
C LYS A 284 4.69 15.63 7.22
N CYS A 285 5.63 14.77 7.61
CA CYS A 285 6.46 13.99 6.67
C CYS A 285 5.61 13.04 5.82
N VAL A 286 4.68 12.32 6.45
CA VAL A 286 3.72 11.48 5.72
C VAL A 286 2.87 12.34 4.78
N THR A 287 2.40 13.49 5.26
CA THR A 287 1.62 14.44 4.45
C THR A 287 2.41 14.97 3.25
N ALA A 288 3.72 15.15 3.36
CA ALA A 288 4.57 15.55 2.23
C ALA A 288 4.66 14.51 1.10
N GLY A 289 4.49 13.22 1.42
CA GLY A 289 4.41 12.16 0.42
C GLY A 289 3.00 11.89 -0.08
N PHE A 290 2.01 12.01 0.81
CA PHE A 290 0.64 11.56 0.58
C PHE A 290 -0.38 12.72 0.54
N PHE A 291 0.05 13.97 0.34
CA PHE A 291 -0.88 15.11 0.23
C PHE A 291 -1.94 14.89 -0.85
N TYR A 292 -1.59 14.14 -1.91
CA TYR A 292 -2.51 13.77 -2.98
C TYR A 292 -3.63 12.81 -2.53
N ASN A 293 -3.39 12.05 -1.46
CA ASN A 293 -4.26 11.04 -0.89
C ASN A 293 -4.97 11.58 0.36
N THR A 294 -5.80 12.60 0.17
CA THR A 294 -6.52 13.26 1.26
C THR A 294 -8.03 13.23 1.08
N ALA A 295 -8.73 13.10 2.20
CA ALA A 295 -10.18 13.10 2.27
C ALA A 295 -10.69 14.05 3.35
N LYS A 296 -11.84 14.68 3.07
CA LYS A 296 -12.52 15.64 3.96
C LYS A 296 -13.92 15.14 4.27
N MET A 297 -14.27 15.16 5.55
CA MET A 297 -15.61 14.87 6.03
C MET A 297 -16.57 16.01 5.62
N GLY A 298 -17.63 15.63 4.93
CA GLY A 298 -18.74 16.48 4.53
C GLY A 298 -19.71 16.76 5.67
N LYS A 299 -20.78 17.52 5.38
CA LYS A 299 -21.79 17.87 6.38
C LYS A 299 -22.64 16.66 6.82
N SER A 300 -22.79 15.66 5.96
CA SER A 300 -23.52 14.41 6.20
C SER A 300 -22.73 13.39 7.03
N GLY A 301 -21.45 13.63 7.30
CA GLY A 301 -20.55 12.66 7.95
C GLY A 301 -19.80 11.76 6.96
N ASP A 302 -20.11 11.79 5.67
CA ASP A 302 -19.37 11.04 4.65
C ASP A 302 -18.03 11.72 4.31
N TYR A 303 -17.00 10.92 4.05
CA TYR A 303 -15.72 11.43 3.57
C TYR A 303 -15.71 11.56 2.04
N THR A 304 -15.11 12.64 1.55
CA THR A 304 -14.94 12.89 0.13
C THR A 304 -13.48 13.17 -0.20
N THR A 305 -12.96 12.53 -1.23
CA THR A 305 -11.60 12.81 -1.74
C THR A 305 -11.53 14.21 -2.33
N ILE A 306 -10.43 14.92 -2.13
CA ILE A 306 -10.34 16.32 -2.58
C ILE A 306 -10.29 16.43 -4.11
N LYS A 307 -9.44 15.63 -4.77
CA LYS A 307 -9.23 15.74 -6.22
C LYS A 307 -10.43 15.26 -7.04
N GLN A 308 -10.96 14.09 -6.69
CA GLN A 308 -11.99 13.42 -7.50
C GLN A 308 -13.41 13.63 -6.98
N LYS A 309 -13.57 14.24 -5.79
CA LYS A 309 -14.87 14.45 -5.13
C LYS A 309 -15.69 13.16 -4.99
N LYS A 310 -15.00 12.04 -4.77
CA LYS A 310 -15.61 10.72 -4.58
C LYS A 310 -15.85 10.45 -3.12
N THR A 311 -17.00 9.84 -2.83
CA THR A 311 -17.36 9.38 -1.49
C THR A 311 -16.56 8.13 -1.14
N VAL A 312 -15.81 8.22 -0.05
CA VAL A 312 -14.95 7.15 0.46
C VAL A 312 -15.26 6.89 1.93
N TYR A 313 -14.94 5.70 2.42
CA TYR A 313 -15.24 5.28 3.78
C TYR A 313 -13.96 4.83 4.50
N ILE A 314 -13.86 5.06 5.81
CA ILE A 314 -12.77 4.48 6.60
C ILE A 314 -12.97 2.95 6.60
N HIS A 315 -11.91 2.20 6.27
CA HIS A 315 -11.99 0.74 6.30
C HIS A 315 -12.25 0.24 7.74
N PRO A 316 -13.12 -0.76 7.96
CA PRO A 316 -13.46 -1.26 9.31
C PRO A 316 -12.29 -1.84 10.11
N SER A 317 -11.16 -2.09 9.43
CA SER A 317 -9.94 -2.54 10.10
C SER A 317 -9.09 -1.39 10.64
N SER A 318 -9.45 -0.13 10.41
CA SER A 318 -8.71 1.02 10.95
C SER A 318 -8.96 1.16 12.46
N VAL A 319 -8.00 1.73 13.18
CA VAL A 319 -8.24 2.14 14.57
C VAL A 319 -9.25 3.30 14.65
N LEU A 320 -9.25 4.18 13.65
CA LEU A 320 -10.15 5.34 13.60
C LEU A 320 -11.61 4.96 13.39
N SER A 321 -11.91 3.79 12.79
CA SER A 321 -13.31 3.37 12.62
C SER A 321 -14.01 3.01 13.93
N LYS A 322 -13.27 2.93 15.04
CA LYS A 322 -13.76 2.61 16.37
C LYS A 322 -13.76 3.83 17.31
N GLU A 323 -13.31 5.00 16.84
CA GLU A 323 -13.36 6.24 17.60
C GLU A 323 -14.75 6.88 17.52
N GLU A 324 -15.19 7.50 18.63
CA GLU A 324 -16.48 8.20 18.68
C GLU A 324 -16.45 9.52 17.90
N GLU A 325 -15.33 10.25 17.99
CA GLU A 325 -15.13 11.53 17.31
C GLU A 325 -14.17 11.38 16.12
N LEU A 326 -14.74 11.33 14.91
CA LEU A 326 -13.95 11.15 13.71
C LEU A 326 -13.25 12.44 13.25
N PRO A 327 -11.94 12.41 12.95
CA PRO A 327 -11.22 13.58 12.46
C PRO A 327 -11.74 14.06 11.11
N ARG A 328 -11.92 15.37 10.97
CA ARG A 328 -12.51 15.94 9.75
C ARG A 328 -11.64 15.76 8.50
N TRP A 329 -10.33 15.85 8.66
CA TRP A 329 -9.36 15.74 7.58
C TRP A 329 -8.52 14.51 7.82
N LEU A 330 -8.50 13.64 6.82
CA LEU A 330 -7.76 12.40 6.84
C LEU A 330 -6.81 12.34 5.65
N LEU A 331 -5.67 11.74 5.91
CA LEU A 331 -4.76 11.20 4.92
C LEU A 331 -4.93 9.68 4.90
N TYR A 332 -4.84 9.07 3.73
CA TYR A 332 -4.90 7.62 3.57
C TYR A 332 -3.71 7.08 2.76
N PHE A 333 -3.27 5.88 3.09
CA PHE A 333 -2.18 5.22 2.37
C PHE A 333 -2.65 4.70 1.01
N GLU A 334 -3.74 3.94 1.01
CA GLU A 334 -4.30 3.33 -0.21
C GLU A 334 -5.84 3.36 -0.21
N LEU A 335 -6.41 3.35 -1.41
CA LEU A 335 -7.84 3.11 -1.64
C LEU A 335 -8.03 1.69 -2.12
N THR A 336 -8.97 0.97 -1.49
CA THR A 336 -9.34 -0.39 -1.88
C THR A 336 -10.82 -0.47 -2.21
N PHE A 337 -11.14 -1.14 -3.31
CA PHE A 337 -12.53 -1.42 -3.68
C PHE A 337 -12.89 -2.85 -3.29
N THR A 338 -13.93 -3.01 -2.47
CA THR A 338 -14.53 -4.32 -2.17
C THR A 338 -16.03 -4.27 -2.46
N THR A 339 -16.82 -3.75 -1.53
CA THR A 339 -18.24 -3.42 -1.70
C THR A 339 -18.45 -1.92 -1.88
N LYS A 340 -17.60 -1.12 -1.24
CA LYS A 340 -17.51 0.34 -1.34
C LYS A 340 -16.03 0.73 -1.48
N GLU A 341 -15.78 2.00 -1.79
CA GLU A 341 -14.43 2.57 -1.78
C GLU A 341 -13.99 2.81 -0.33
N PHE A 342 -13.00 2.04 0.13
CA PHE A 342 -12.48 2.12 1.49
C PHE A 342 -11.05 2.67 1.51
N MET A 343 -10.83 3.68 2.36
CA MET A 343 -9.53 4.19 2.76
C MET A 343 -8.89 3.25 3.77
N ARG A 344 -7.65 2.82 3.52
CA ARG A 344 -6.87 2.01 4.46
C ARG A 344 -5.65 2.78 4.96
N GLN A 345 -5.23 2.41 6.17
CA GLN A 345 -4.17 3.06 6.95
C GLN A 345 -4.36 4.58 6.94
N VAL A 346 -5.31 5.05 7.75
CA VAL A 346 -5.69 6.46 7.79
C VAL A 346 -5.01 7.19 8.95
N ALA A 347 -4.69 8.46 8.76
CA ALA A 347 -4.19 9.35 9.81
C ALA A 347 -4.90 10.70 9.78
N PRO A 348 -5.18 11.30 10.96
CA PRO A 348 -5.67 12.67 11.03
C PRO A 348 -4.59 13.65 10.56
N ILE A 349 -5.01 14.68 9.82
CA ILE A 349 -4.12 15.77 9.41
C ILE A 349 -4.75 17.13 9.71
N LYS A 350 -3.91 18.15 9.88
CA LYS A 350 -4.39 19.53 10.00
C LYS A 350 -4.45 20.17 8.60
N PRO A 351 -5.56 20.86 8.23
CA PRO A 351 -5.74 21.40 6.88
C PRO A 351 -4.62 22.36 6.44
N HIS A 352 -4.10 23.18 7.35
CA HIS A 352 -3.03 24.14 7.02
C HIS A 352 -1.71 23.47 6.62
N TRP A 353 -1.47 22.21 7.02
CA TRP A 353 -0.30 21.46 6.57
C TRP A 353 -0.31 21.25 5.06
N LEU A 354 -1.47 21.05 4.45
CA LEU A 354 -1.58 20.85 3.01
C LEU A 354 -1.13 22.08 2.22
N VAL A 355 -1.49 23.27 2.70
CA VAL A 355 -1.08 24.55 2.10
C VAL A 355 0.40 24.83 2.36
N GLU A 356 0.91 24.52 3.57
CA GLU A 356 2.34 24.67 3.92
C GLU A 356 3.24 23.76 3.06
N ILE A 357 2.82 22.50 2.88
CA ILE A 357 3.65 21.44 2.31
C ILE A 357 3.53 21.37 0.78
N ALA A 358 2.34 21.62 0.24
CA ALA A 358 2.07 21.54 -1.19
C ALA A 358 1.27 22.78 -1.68
N PRO A 359 1.83 24.00 -1.58
CA PRO A 359 1.16 25.24 -1.98
C PRO A 359 0.85 25.31 -3.49
N HIS A 360 1.60 24.55 -4.30
CA HIS A 360 1.33 24.40 -5.74
C HIS A 360 0.08 23.56 -6.03
N PHE A 361 -0.36 22.75 -5.06
CA PHE A 361 -1.50 21.85 -5.21
C PHE A 361 -2.71 22.30 -4.40
N TYR A 362 -2.51 22.89 -3.23
CA TYR A 362 -3.56 23.37 -2.32
C TYR A 362 -3.52 24.88 -2.14
N ARG A 363 -4.67 25.52 -2.27
CA ARG A 363 -4.90 26.93 -1.90
C ARG A 363 -5.64 27.02 -0.57
N GLU A 364 -5.59 28.19 0.07
CA GLU A 364 -6.34 28.43 1.32
C GLU A 364 -7.84 28.16 1.14
N GLU A 365 -8.40 28.50 -0.02
CA GLU A 365 -9.81 28.25 -0.37
C GLU A 365 -10.19 26.76 -0.36
N ASP A 366 -9.25 25.86 -0.71
CA ASP A 366 -9.50 24.41 -0.76
C ASP A 366 -9.62 23.81 0.65
N VAL A 367 -8.85 24.38 1.59
CA VAL A 367 -8.79 23.92 2.97
C VAL A 367 -9.73 24.68 3.89
N GLU A 368 -10.23 25.84 3.46
CA GLU A 368 -11.20 26.65 4.19
C GLU A 368 -12.45 25.84 4.56
N ASP A 369 -12.93 26.11 5.77
CA ASP A 369 -14.11 25.47 6.31
C ASP A 369 -15.33 26.39 6.18
N SER A 370 -16.27 26.00 5.32
CA SER A 370 -17.56 26.66 5.14
C SER A 370 -18.40 26.80 6.44
N ARG A 371 -18.09 26.07 7.53
CA ARG A 371 -18.75 26.22 8.83
C ARG A 371 -18.20 27.39 9.68
N THR A 372 -16.96 27.81 9.46
CA THR A 372 -16.33 28.91 10.22
C THR A 372 -16.84 30.29 9.80
N LYS A 373 -17.51 30.40 8.65
CA LYS A 373 -18.16 31.63 8.15
C LYS A 373 -19.49 31.98 8.85
N ARG A 374 -19.75 31.50 10.08
CA ARG A 374 -20.84 32.03 10.92
C ARG A 374 -20.36 33.32 11.59
N VAL A 375 -20.44 34.42 10.84
CA VAL A 375 -20.31 35.79 11.36
C VAL A 375 -21.34 35.98 12.49
N PRO A 376 -20.99 36.52 13.66
CA PRO A 376 -22.00 36.85 14.67
C PRO A 376 -22.95 37.88 14.07
N LYS A 377 -24.25 37.54 14.00
CA LYS A 377 -25.29 38.51 13.65
C LYS A 377 -25.22 39.64 14.68
N THR A 378 -24.68 40.79 14.27
CA THR A 378 -24.85 42.06 14.96
C THR A 378 -26.35 42.29 15.11
N LYS A 379 -26.85 42.16 16.34
CA LYS A 379 -28.20 42.62 16.69
C LYS A 379 -28.21 44.13 16.46
N LYS A 380 -29.00 44.58 15.49
CA LYS A 380 -29.43 45.98 15.39
C LYS A 380 -30.57 46.21 16.36
#